data_AF-A0A9W9DXL8-F1
#
_entry.id   AF-A0A9W9DXL8-F1
#
_cell.length_a   1.000
_cell.length_b   1.000
_cell.length_c   1.000
_cell.angle_alpha   90.00
_cell.angle_beta   90.00
_cell.angle_gamma   90.00
#
_symmetry.space_group_name_H-M   'P 1'
#
loop_
_entity.id
_entity.type
_entity.pdbx_description
1 polymer ?
#
loop_
_entity_poly.entity_id
_entity_poly.type
_entity_poly.pdbx_seq_one_letter_code
_entity_poly.pdbx_strand_id
1 'polypeptide(L)'
;MASNGAVPPPIPEVSADLKFDGGVKVSWTPVKRRIVNSLKTQGLLGYTDGTITKPSPIIITISPPTRSPSLEAGSETAPTPSPEPTRATAIFSLNPSLEEWIFRNDHARGIIESHVDDLPSLMPDVDEKTAKEVLDTLENEFARKDGMRKTRSRLEILSPIPNSEK
;
A
#
# COMPACT_ATOMS: atom_id res chain seq x y z
N MET A 1 -23.32 -9.14 -21.47
CA MET A 1 -23.02 -7.98 -20.61
C MET A 1 -21.55 -8.07 -20.27
N ALA A 2 -20.72 -7.18 -20.81
CA ALA A 2 -19.29 -7.17 -20.51
C ALA A 2 -19.09 -6.59 -19.11
N SER A 3 -18.55 -7.38 -18.19
CA SER A 3 -18.01 -6.87 -16.94
C SER A 3 -17.04 -5.74 -17.29
N ASN A 4 -17.29 -4.54 -16.76
CA ASN A 4 -16.27 -3.49 -16.70
C ASN A 4 -15.20 -3.94 -15.69
N GLY A 5 -14.48 -5.01 -16.01
CA GLY A 5 -13.23 -5.38 -15.38
C GLY A 5 -12.23 -4.32 -15.79
N ALA A 6 -12.25 -3.19 -15.09
CA ALA A 6 -11.19 -2.21 -15.20
C ALA A 6 -9.91 -2.92 -14.76
N VAL A 7 -9.13 -3.38 -15.74
CA VAL A 7 -7.79 -3.90 -15.51
C VAL A 7 -7.07 -2.84 -14.68
N PRO A 8 -6.49 -3.20 -13.51
CA PRO A 8 -5.76 -2.25 -12.70
C PRO A 8 -4.73 -1.52 -13.56
N PRO A 9 -4.51 -0.21 -13.35
CA PRO A 9 -3.46 0.50 -14.05
C PRO A 9 -2.14 -0.25 -13.81
N PRO A 10 -1.28 -0.39 -14.83
CA PRO A 10 -0.07 -1.18 -14.70
C PRO A 10 0.82 -0.62 -13.60
N ILE A 11 1.45 -1.53 -12.84
CA ILE A 11 2.48 -1.16 -11.88
C ILE A 11 3.66 -0.55 -12.65
N PRO A 12 4.16 0.63 -12.27
CA PRO A 12 5.31 1.23 -12.92
C PRO A 12 6.53 0.32 -12.80
N GLU A 13 7.11 -0.03 -13.95
CA GLU A 13 8.36 -0.77 -14.00
C GLU A 13 9.54 0.20 -13.79
N VAL A 14 10.40 -0.12 -12.83
CA VAL A 14 11.60 0.65 -12.53
C VAL A 14 12.81 -0.17 -12.94
N SER A 15 13.68 0.41 -13.77
CA SER A 15 14.95 -0.20 -14.18
C SER A 15 15.76 -0.62 -12.95
N ALA A 16 16.42 -1.77 -13.01
CA ALA A 16 17.18 -2.33 -11.90
C ALA A 16 18.19 -1.33 -11.30
N ASP A 17 18.84 -0.52 -12.14
CA ASP A 17 19.81 0.50 -11.72
C ASP A 17 19.21 1.63 -10.87
N LEU A 18 17.89 1.79 -10.91
CA LEU A 18 17.13 2.81 -10.18
C LEU A 18 16.36 2.24 -8.99
N LYS A 19 16.40 0.92 -8.79
CA LYS A 19 15.78 0.27 -7.63
C LYS A 19 16.60 0.55 -6.37
N PHE A 20 15.90 0.58 -5.25
CA PHE A 20 16.51 0.82 -3.96
C PHE A 20 17.16 -0.44 -3.41
N ASP A 21 18.46 -0.39 -3.17
CA ASP A 21 19.28 -1.51 -2.72
C ASP A 21 19.71 -1.36 -1.24
N GLY A 22 18.82 -0.86 -0.38
CA GLY A 22 19.15 -0.56 1.01
C GLY A 22 20.08 0.66 1.18
N GLY A 23 20.18 1.50 0.14
CA GLY A 23 20.98 2.71 0.13
C GLY A 23 22.45 2.49 -0.19
N VAL A 24 22.80 1.42 -0.90
CA VAL A 24 24.18 1.12 -1.30
C VAL A 24 24.56 1.93 -2.54
N LYS A 25 23.75 1.87 -3.60
CA LYS A 25 23.92 2.66 -4.84
C LYS A 25 22.94 3.81 -4.92
N VAL A 26 21.70 3.59 -4.48
CA VAL A 26 20.61 4.57 -4.64
C VAL A 26 20.14 5.08 -3.29
N SER A 27 20.26 6.38 -3.05
CA SER A 27 19.77 7.01 -1.80
C SER A 27 18.25 6.85 -1.63
N TRP A 28 17.79 6.80 -0.38
CA TRP A 28 16.37 6.64 -0.06
C TRP A 28 15.53 7.82 -0.54
N THR A 29 16.01 9.06 -0.33
CA THR A 29 15.29 10.29 -0.66
C THR A 29 14.72 10.35 -2.10
N PRO A 30 15.50 10.12 -3.17
CA PRO A 30 14.98 10.10 -4.53
C PRO A 30 14.04 8.92 -4.82
N VAL A 31 14.26 7.75 -4.20
CA VAL A 31 13.39 6.58 -4.35
C VAL A 31 12.02 6.88 -3.75
N LYS A 32 11.98 7.38 -2.51
CA LYS A 32 10.74 7.80 -1.84
C LYS A 32 9.93 8.75 -2.72
N ARG A 33 10.59 9.74 -3.34
CA ARG A 33 9.92 10.67 -4.25
C ARG A 33 9.29 9.97 -5.46
N ARG A 34 9.98 8.98 -6.05
CA ARG A 34 9.43 8.19 -7.16
C ARG A 34 8.23 7.37 -6.72
N ILE A 35 8.33 6.67 -5.58
CA ILE A 35 7.23 5.89 -5.00
C ILE A 35 6.00 6.79 -4.78
N VAL A 36 6.17 7.93 -4.09
CA VAL A 36 5.08 8.88 -3.79
C VAL A 36 4.44 9.41 -5.08
N ASN A 37 5.23 9.73 -6.11
CA ASN A 37 4.71 10.18 -7.39
C ASN A 37 3.89 9.08 -8.09
N SER A 38 4.39 7.85 -8.12
CA SER A 38 3.69 6.68 -8.68
C SER A 38 2.37 6.39 -7.97
N LEU A 39 2.34 6.51 -6.64
CA LEU A 39 1.12 6.35 -5.86
C LEU A 39 0.13 7.48 -6.13
N LYS A 40 0.62 8.73 -6.24
CA LYS A 40 -0.21 9.91 -6.49
C LYS A 40 -0.89 9.86 -7.86
N THR A 41 -0.19 9.46 -8.91
CA THR A 41 -0.77 9.37 -10.27
C THR A 41 -1.86 8.31 -10.38
N GLN A 42 -1.86 7.32 -9.48
CA GLN A 42 -2.86 6.25 -9.44
C GLN A 42 -3.93 6.44 -8.34
N GLY A 43 -3.90 7.54 -7.59
CA GLY A 43 -4.86 7.80 -6.51
C GLY A 43 -4.71 6.88 -5.30
N LEU A 44 -3.53 6.28 -5.11
CA LEU A 44 -3.24 5.29 -4.07
C LEU A 44 -2.53 5.88 -2.85
N LEU A 45 -2.18 7.17 -2.88
CA LEU A 45 -1.43 7.82 -1.81
C LEU A 45 -2.11 7.67 -0.43
N GLY A 46 -3.44 7.67 -0.41
CA GLY A 46 -4.24 7.55 0.82
C GLY A 46 -4.07 6.23 1.58
N TYR A 47 -3.65 5.16 0.88
CA TYR A 47 -3.38 3.85 1.47
C TYR A 47 -2.00 3.78 2.12
N THR A 48 -1.11 4.70 1.76
CA THR A 48 0.26 4.77 2.30
C THR A 48 0.44 5.83 3.38
N ASP A 49 -0.33 6.91 3.35
CA ASP A 49 -0.30 7.95 4.40
C ASP A 49 -1.28 7.67 5.56
N GLY A 50 -2.17 6.69 5.39
CA GLY A 50 -3.18 6.29 6.38
C GLY A 50 -4.45 7.12 6.37
N THR A 51 -4.65 8.01 5.39
CA THR A 51 -5.92 8.74 5.23
C THR A 51 -7.08 7.83 4.83
N ILE A 52 -6.80 6.66 4.24
CA ILE A 52 -7.80 5.63 3.91
C ILE A 52 -7.59 4.40 4.81
N THR A 53 -8.35 4.34 5.90
CA THR A 53 -8.28 3.24 6.88
C THR A 53 -8.97 1.98 6.39
N LYS A 54 -8.49 0.82 6.84
CA LYS A 54 -9.12 -0.47 6.58
C LYS A 54 -10.56 -0.48 7.11
N PRO A 55 -11.57 -0.71 6.27
CA PRO A 55 -12.95 -0.78 6.74
C PRO A 55 -13.14 -1.99 7.66
N SER A 56 -13.94 -1.82 8.71
CA SER A 56 -14.29 -2.91 9.62
C SER A 56 -15.18 -3.93 8.91
N PRO A 57 -14.99 -5.24 9.12
CA PRO A 57 -15.89 -6.25 8.58
C PRO A 57 -17.30 -6.02 9.14
N ILE A 58 -18.30 -5.97 8.27
CA ILE A 58 -19.71 -5.90 8.66
C ILE A 58 -20.08 -7.24 9.29
N ILE A 59 -20.18 -7.29 10.62
CA ILE A 59 -20.72 -8.47 11.32
C ILE A 59 -22.24 -8.37 11.25
N ILE A 60 -22.85 -9.18 10.38
CA ILE A 60 -24.31 -9.36 10.38
C ILE A 60 -24.66 -10.26 11.57
N THR A 61 -25.03 -9.66 12.70
CA THR A 61 -25.65 -10.41 13.81
C THR A 61 -27.04 -10.86 13.39
N ILE A 62 -27.15 -12.10 12.93
CA ILE A 62 -28.41 -12.79 12.68
C ILE A 62 -29.04 -13.08 14.06
N SER A 63 -30.03 -12.29 14.47
CA SER A 63 -30.85 -12.64 15.63
C SER A 63 -31.77 -13.80 15.26
N PRO A 64 -31.86 -14.89 16.05
CA PRO A 64 -32.74 -16.01 15.74
C PRO A 64 -34.21 -15.57 15.80
N PRO A 65 -35.07 -16.04 14.88
CA PRO A 65 -36.49 -15.70 14.91
C PRO A 65 -37.16 -16.32 16.14
N THR A 66 -37.74 -15.46 16.99
CA THR A 66 -38.65 -15.87 18.06
C THR A 66 -39.89 -16.51 17.44
N ARG A 67 -40.00 -17.84 17.56
CA ARG A 67 -41.21 -18.59 17.16
C ARG A 67 -42.38 -18.21 18.08
N SER A 68 -43.38 -17.52 17.54
CA SER A 68 -44.76 -17.54 18.05
C SER A 68 -45.59 -18.47 17.17
N PRO A 69 -46.43 -19.36 17.72
CA PRO A 69 -47.33 -20.17 16.91
C PRO A 69 -48.59 -19.35 16.62
N SER A 70 -48.83 -18.99 15.36
CA SER A 70 -50.16 -18.61 14.90
C SER A 70 -50.41 -19.27 13.55
N LEU A 71 -51.44 -20.11 13.51
CA LEU A 71 -51.99 -20.66 12.28
C LEU A 71 -52.48 -19.50 11.42
N GLU A 72 -52.07 -19.45 10.15
CA GLU A 72 -52.97 -19.25 9.01
C GLU A 72 -52.20 -19.44 7.68
N ALA A 73 -52.86 -20.11 6.75
CA ALA A 73 -52.34 -20.51 5.46
C ALA A 73 -52.25 -19.31 4.50
N GLY A 74 -51.08 -19.12 3.89
CA GLY A 74 -50.86 -18.21 2.78
C GLY A 74 -49.55 -18.56 2.10
N SER A 75 -49.61 -19.18 0.93
CA SER A 75 -48.46 -19.31 0.02
C SER A 75 -48.03 -17.91 -0.40
N GLU A 76 -46.87 -17.45 0.07
CA GLU A 76 -46.13 -16.37 -0.59
C GLU A 76 -44.64 -16.68 -0.56
N THR A 77 -44.11 -16.75 -1.78
CA THR A 77 -42.73 -17.05 -2.13
C THR A 77 -41.79 -16.02 -1.49
N ALA A 78 -40.74 -16.50 -0.85
CA ALA A 78 -39.66 -15.71 -0.27
C ALA A 78 -39.10 -14.65 -1.24
N PRO A 79 -38.80 -13.41 -0.79
CA PRO A 79 -37.76 -12.63 -1.43
C PRO A 79 -36.42 -13.12 -0.89
N THR A 80 -35.69 -13.86 -1.73
CA THR A 80 -34.24 -14.01 -1.65
C THR A 80 -33.61 -12.64 -1.39
N PRO A 81 -32.67 -12.47 -0.43
CA PRO A 81 -31.89 -11.24 -0.35
C PRO A 81 -31.09 -11.13 -1.64
N SER A 82 -31.55 -10.25 -2.53
CA SER A 82 -30.83 -9.89 -3.74
C SER A 82 -29.53 -9.20 -3.30
N PRO A 83 -28.34 -9.69 -3.70
CA PRO A 83 -27.12 -8.95 -3.46
C PRO A 83 -27.26 -7.63 -4.22
N GLU A 84 -27.28 -6.50 -3.51
CA GLU A 84 -27.19 -5.18 -4.12
C GLU A 84 -26.07 -5.20 -5.15
N PRO A 85 -26.29 -4.66 -6.36
CA PRO A 85 -25.25 -4.63 -7.37
C PRO A 85 -24.07 -3.87 -6.78
N THR A 86 -22.93 -4.55 -6.64
CA THR A 86 -21.64 -4.00 -6.22
C THR A 86 -21.37 -2.76 -7.05
N ARG A 87 -21.78 -1.60 -6.53
CA ARG A 87 -21.63 -0.33 -7.21
C ARG A 87 -20.15 -0.03 -7.16
N ALA A 88 -19.47 -0.21 -8.29
CA ALA A 88 -18.05 0.09 -8.44
C ALA A 88 -17.74 1.43 -7.77
N THR A 89 -17.03 1.39 -6.64
CA THR A 89 -16.80 2.58 -5.84
C THR A 89 -15.80 3.45 -6.60
N ALA A 90 -16.06 4.75 -6.69
CA ALA A 90 -15.22 5.67 -7.45
C ALA A 90 -13.72 5.50 -7.09
N ILE A 91 -12.83 5.67 -8.09
CA ILE A 91 -11.37 5.54 -7.92
C ILE A 91 -10.86 6.45 -6.78
N PHE A 92 -11.55 7.56 -6.50
CA PHE A 92 -11.22 8.50 -5.42
C PHE A 92 -12.10 8.38 -4.16
N SER A 93 -12.84 7.28 -4.00
CA SER A 93 -13.63 7.08 -2.79
C SER A 93 -12.73 6.91 -1.57
N LEU A 94 -12.97 7.73 -0.55
CA LEU A 94 -12.32 7.65 0.74
C LEU A 94 -12.92 6.55 1.63
N ASN A 95 -14.04 5.96 1.22
CA ASN A 95 -14.74 4.89 1.92
C ASN A 95 -14.86 3.66 1.01
N PRO A 96 -13.75 2.94 0.75
CA PRO A 96 -13.78 1.71 -0.02
C PRO A 96 -14.47 0.58 0.75
N SER A 97 -15.05 -0.38 0.03
CA SER A 97 -15.41 -1.68 0.62
C SER A 97 -14.16 -2.43 1.07
N LEU A 98 -14.31 -3.50 1.88
CA LEU A 98 -13.16 -4.29 2.37
C LEU A 98 -12.35 -4.90 1.22
N GLU A 99 -13.04 -5.46 0.23
CA GLU A 99 -12.40 -6.07 -0.94
C GLU A 99 -11.65 -5.03 -1.80
N GLU A 100 -12.27 -3.87 -2.04
CA GLU A 100 -11.62 -2.77 -2.75
C GLU A 100 -10.44 -2.19 -1.97
N TRP A 101 -10.56 -2.12 -0.64
CA TRP A 101 -9.47 -1.68 0.21
C TRP A 101 -8.27 -2.62 0.11
N ILE A 102 -8.50 -3.93 0.20
CA ILE A 102 -7.45 -4.96 0.05
C ILE A 102 -6.78 -4.83 -1.31
N PHE A 103 -7.58 -4.81 -2.38
CA PHE A 103 -7.06 -4.71 -3.75
C PHE A 103 -6.19 -3.46 -3.95
N ARG A 104 -6.64 -2.29 -3.49
CA ARG A 104 -5.88 -1.04 -3.65
C ARG A 104 -4.68 -0.94 -2.72
N ASN A 105 -4.77 -1.49 -1.51
CA ASN A 105 -3.64 -1.63 -0.60
C ASN A 105 -2.55 -2.51 -1.22
N ASP A 106 -2.93 -3.68 -1.75
CA ASP A 106 -1.98 -4.61 -2.36
C ASP A 106 -1.38 -4.00 -3.63
N HIS A 107 -2.16 -3.23 -4.39
CA HIS A 107 -1.65 -2.50 -5.53
C HIS A 107 -0.65 -1.40 -5.13
N ALA A 108 -0.94 -0.65 -4.07
CA ALA A 108 -0.01 0.33 -3.51
C ALA A 108 1.29 -0.35 -3.02
N ARG A 109 1.18 -1.54 -2.40
CA ARG A 109 2.33 -2.34 -1.98
C ARG A 109 3.16 -2.80 -3.18
N GLY A 110 2.52 -3.27 -4.25
CA GLY A 110 3.19 -3.66 -5.50
C GLY A 110 3.97 -2.52 -6.15
N ILE A 111 3.50 -1.27 -6.02
CA ILE A 111 4.26 -0.08 -6.47
C ILE A 111 5.52 0.11 -5.61
N ILE A 112 5.42 -0.07 -4.29
CA ILE A 112 6.60 0.03 -3.41
C ILE A 112 7.60 -1.07 -3.75
N GLU A 113 7.13 -2.32 -3.88
CA GLU A 113 7.91 -3.48 -4.28
C GLU A 113 8.64 -3.26 -5.62
N SER A 114 7.99 -2.63 -6.61
CA SER A 114 8.62 -2.40 -7.92
C SER A 114 9.81 -1.43 -7.86
N HIS A 115 9.87 -0.57 -6.84
CA HIS A 115 10.91 0.44 -6.65
C HIS A 115 12.05 -0.03 -5.73
N VAL A 116 11.92 -1.19 -5.09
CA VAL A 116 12.90 -1.73 -4.15
C VAL A 116 13.51 -3.01 -4.73
N ASP A 117 14.83 -3.14 -4.60
CA ASP A 117 15.53 -4.36 -4.97
C ASP A 117 15.52 -5.31 -3.76
N ASP A 118 15.05 -6.53 -3.99
CA ASP A 118 14.95 -7.58 -2.97
C ASP A 118 14.31 -7.13 -1.64
N LEU A 119 13.07 -6.62 -1.73
CA LEU A 119 12.32 -6.15 -0.56
C LEU A 119 12.21 -7.18 0.59
N PRO A 120 12.01 -8.49 0.34
CA PRO A 120 11.98 -9.49 1.42
C PRO A 120 13.28 -9.58 2.23
N SER A 121 14.44 -9.32 1.61
CA SER A 121 15.72 -9.26 2.34
C SER A 121 15.84 -8.03 3.24
N LEU A 122 15.16 -6.93 2.90
CA LEU A 122 15.11 -5.73 3.72
C LEU A 122 14.02 -5.81 4.79
N MET A 123 12.92 -6.52 4.51
CA MET A 123 11.78 -6.67 5.40
C MET A 123 11.14 -8.06 5.22
N PRO A 124 11.52 -9.05 6.05
CA PRO A 124 11.10 -10.45 5.89
C PRO A 124 9.59 -10.70 6.03
N ASP A 125 8.88 -9.81 6.72
CA ASP A 125 7.45 -9.87 7.02
C ASP A 125 6.60 -8.94 6.12
N VAL A 126 7.09 -8.67 4.90
CA VAL A 126 6.43 -7.74 3.95
C VAL A 126 5.03 -8.16 3.53
N ASP A 127 4.78 -9.46 3.38
CA ASP A 127 3.49 -9.98 2.90
C ASP A 127 2.36 -9.79 3.92
N GLU A 128 2.71 -9.69 5.20
CA GLU A 128 1.77 -9.49 6.31
C GLU A 128 1.45 -8.01 6.54
N LYS A 129 2.23 -7.10 5.92
CA LYS A 129 2.16 -5.66 6.13
C LYS A 129 1.29 -4.97 5.09
N THR A 130 0.63 -3.91 5.54
CA THR A 130 -0.07 -2.94 4.71
C THR A 130 0.92 -2.05 3.96
N ALA A 131 0.51 -1.45 2.85
CA ALA A 131 1.38 -0.56 2.07
C ALA A 131 1.93 0.62 2.91
N LYS A 132 1.13 1.11 3.86
CA LYS A 132 1.55 2.10 4.86
C LYS A 132 2.67 1.55 5.74
N GLU A 133 2.50 0.38 6.34
CA GLU A 133 3.51 -0.22 7.23
C GLU A 133 4.81 -0.51 6.50
N VAL A 134 4.74 -0.95 5.24
CA VAL A 134 5.92 -1.12 4.38
C VAL A 134 6.64 0.22 4.21
N LEU A 135 5.93 1.27 3.81
CA LEU A 135 6.54 2.58 3.55
C LEU A 135 7.10 3.23 4.82
N ASP A 136 6.39 3.12 5.95
CA ASP A 136 6.81 3.63 7.26
C ASP A 136 8.07 2.89 7.74
N THR A 137 8.15 1.57 7.55
CA THR A 137 9.33 0.78 7.93
C THR A 137 10.55 1.23 7.14
N LEU A 138 10.42 1.35 5.81
CA LEU A 138 11.49 1.82 4.94
C LEU A 138 11.93 3.25 5.28
N GLU A 139 10.98 4.14 5.58
CA GLU A 139 11.28 5.51 6.00
C GLU A 139 12.11 5.52 7.30
N ASN A 140 11.66 4.78 8.31
CA ASN A 140 12.31 4.75 9.62
C ASN A 140 13.72 4.16 9.57
N GLU A 141 13.93 3.10 8.78
CA GLU A 141 15.22 2.46 8.59
C GLU A 141 16.20 3.35 7.79
N PHE A 142 15.74 3.87 6.65
CA PHE A 142 16.65 4.40 5.64
C PHE A 142 16.71 5.92 5.57
N ALA A 143 15.70 6.66 6.05
CA ALA A 143 15.78 8.13 6.08
C ALA A 143 16.90 8.61 7.02
N ARG A 144 17.07 7.95 8.18
CA ARG A 144 18.17 8.24 9.13
C ARG A 144 19.54 7.87 8.54
N LYS A 145 19.62 6.72 7.87
CA LYS A 145 20.87 6.20 7.29
C LYS A 145 21.34 7.01 6.08
N ASP A 146 20.42 7.55 5.28
CA ASP A 146 20.72 8.47 4.17
C ASP A 146 21.33 9.78 4.68
N GLY A 147 20.78 10.33 5.78
CA GLY A 147 21.31 11.52 6.43
C GLY A 147 22.74 11.34 6.95
N MET A 148 23.01 10.22 7.65
CA MET A 148 24.33 9.94 8.23
C MET A 148 25.42 9.70 7.17
N ARG A 149 25.09 9.03 6.06
CA ARG A 149 26.05 8.80 4.96
C ARG A 149 26.46 10.12 4.28
N LYS A 150 25.55 11.08 4.15
CA LYS A 150 25.86 12.43 3.62
C LYS A 150 26.77 13.24 4.54
N THR A 151 26.61 13.14 5.86
CA THR A 151 27.48 13.86 6.80
C THR A 151 28.90 13.28 6.84
N ARG A 152 29.04 11.95 6.74
CA ARG A 152 30.36 11.30 6.77
C ARG A 152 31.16 11.55 5.50
N SER A 153 30.53 11.42 4.33
CA SER A 153 31.17 11.75 3.04
C SER A 153 31.61 13.21 2.96
N ARG A 154 30.84 14.16 3.52
CA ARG A 154 31.25 15.57 3.56
C ARG A 154 32.44 15.86 4.47
N LEU A 155 32.58 15.13 5.58
CA LEU A 155 33.71 15.26 6.52
C LEU A 155 35.02 14.68 5.96
N GLU A 156 34.91 13.61 5.16
CA GLU A 156 36.06 12.97 4.53
C GLU A 156 36.67 13.84 3.41
N ILE A 157 35.85 14.57 2.67
CA ILE A 157 36.30 15.48 1.58
C ILE A 157 36.96 16.76 2.14
N LEU A 158 36.68 17.12 3.40
CA LEU A 158 37.24 18.32 4.05
C LEU A 158 38.48 18.01 4.92
N SER A 159 38.99 16.78 4.92
CA SER A 159 40.25 16.49 5.59
C SER A 159 41.42 17.07 4.79
N PRO A 160 42.22 17.99 5.35
CA PRO A 160 43.38 18.54 4.66
C PRO A 160 44.40 17.43 4.43
N ILE A 161 44.88 17.32 3.20
CA ILE A 161 46.01 16.47 2.82
C ILE A 161 47.18 16.84 3.73
N PRO A 162 47.73 15.93 4.56
CA PRO A 162 48.95 16.24 5.29
C PRO A 162 50.06 16.43 4.26
N ASN A 163 50.53 17.68 4.16
CA ASN A 163 51.70 18.06 3.40
C ASN A 163 52.88 17.27 3.98
N SER A 164 53.29 16.18 3.33
CA SER A 164 54.56 15.53 3.61
C SER A 164 55.66 16.37 2.98
N GLU A 165 56.10 17.38 3.72
CA GLU A 165 57.38 18.04 3.51
C GLU A 165 58.43 17.29 4.34
N LYS A 166 59.32 16.58 3.64
CA LYS A 166 60.79 16.53 3.81
C LYS A 166 61.39 15.14 3.59
#